data_AF-Q7X174-F1
#
_entry.id   AF-Q7X174-F1
#
_cell.length_a   1.000
_cell.length_b   1.000
_cell.length_c   1.000
_cell.angle_alpha   90.00
_cell.angle_beta   90.00
_cell.angle_gamma   90.00
#
_symmetry.space_group_name_H-M   'P 1'
#
loop_
_entity.id
_entity.type
_entity.pdbx_description
1 polymer ?
#
loop_
_entity_poly.entity_id
_entity_poly.type
_entity_poly.pdbx_seq_one_letter_code
_entity_poly.pdbx_strand_id
1 'polypeptide(L)'
;SGVMKKIRFPKTASIGIKPVSEEGTKRLVRAAIRFALANNRKSVTLVHKGNIMKFTEGYFRKWGYEVAKEEFGDKTVSWDDCGGNAPAGKLLIKDEIADAFLQKILLRANEYDVIATLNLNGDYLSDALAAQVGGIGIAPGANINYETGAAVFEATHGTAPKYANHDKVNPGAVILSGEMMFRYMGWNEVADLILKGLR
;
A
#
# COMPACT_ATOMS: atom_id res chain seq x y z
N SER A 1 -3.05 -31.14 18.96
CA SER A 1 -3.62 -29.80 18.73
C SER A 1 -4.84 -29.90 17.80
N GLY A 2 -5.88 -29.09 18.00
CA GLY A 2 -7.11 -29.13 17.20
C GLY A 2 -6.95 -28.73 15.72
N VAL A 3 -5.83 -28.10 15.37
CA VAL A 3 -5.52 -27.63 14.01
C VAL A 3 -5.20 -28.79 13.07
N MET A 4 -4.44 -29.80 13.51
CA MET A 4 -4.06 -30.96 12.68
C MET A 4 -5.27 -31.78 12.21
N LYS A 5 -6.35 -31.81 13.00
CA LYS A 5 -7.61 -32.50 12.64
C LYS A 5 -8.41 -31.78 11.55
N LYS A 6 -8.11 -30.50 11.27
CA LYS A 6 -8.78 -29.70 10.22
C LYS A 6 -8.02 -29.70 8.89
N ILE A 7 -6.81 -30.26 8.84
CA ILE A 7 -6.02 -30.35 7.61
C ILE A 7 -6.58 -31.49 6.76
N ARG A 8 -6.96 -31.19 5.51
CA ARG A 8 -7.59 -32.18 4.61
C ARG A 8 -6.69 -33.39 4.31
N PHE A 9 -5.39 -33.15 4.11
CA PHE A 9 -4.38 -34.17 3.80
C PHE A 9 -3.18 -34.06 4.74
N PRO A 10 -3.32 -34.43 6.03
CA PRO A 10 -2.34 -34.12 7.06
C PRO A 10 -0.99 -34.82 6.88
N LYS A 11 -0.94 -35.93 6.13
CA LYS A 11 0.30 -36.69 5.87
C LYS A 11 1.15 -36.11 4.74
N THR A 12 0.58 -35.25 3.90
CA THR A 12 1.23 -34.72 2.69
C THR A 12 1.13 -33.20 2.59
N ALA A 13 0.65 -32.53 3.64
CA ALA A 13 0.52 -31.09 3.67
C ALA A 13 1.83 -30.41 4.09
N SER A 14 2.23 -29.39 3.33
CA SER A 14 3.18 -28.37 3.80
C SER A 14 2.42 -27.30 4.60
N ILE A 15 3.05 -26.74 5.63
CA ILE A 15 2.41 -25.80 6.56
C ILE A 15 3.07 -24.43 6.45
N GLY A 16 2.25 -23.40 6.20
CA GLY A 16 2.62 -21.99 6.32
C GLY A 16 1.85 -21.31 7.45
N ILE A 17 2.46 -20.33 8.09
CA ILE A 17 1.85 -19.52 9.14
C ILE A 17 1.80 -18.07 8.65
N LYS A 18 0.62 -17.45 8.71
CA LYS A 18 0.41 -16.04 8.36
C LYS A 18 0.09 -15.22 9.62
N PRO A 19 1.10 -14.64 10.29
CA PRO A 19 0.84 -13.72 11.39
C PRO A 19 0.42 -12.35 10.84
N VAL A 20 -0.60 -11.76 11.48
CA VAL A 20 -1.00 -10.36 11.28
C VAL A 20 -1.32 -9.82 12.67
N SER A 21 -0.62 -8.78 13.09
CA SER A 21 -0.75 -8.20 14.43
C SER A 21 -1.43 -6.83 14.41
N GLU A 22 -1.96 -6.47 15.57
CA GLU A 22 -2.58 -5.17 15.80
C GLU A 22 -1.54 -4.05 15.64
N GLU A 23 -0.38 -4.19 16.28
CA GLU A 23 0.69 -3.18 16.27
C GLU A 23 1.19 -2.92 14.86
N GLY A 24 1.42 -3.98 14.08
CA GLY A 24 1.87 -3.88 12.69
C GLY A 24 0.82 -3.20 11.81
N THR A 25 -0.45 -3.54 12.00
CA THR A 25 -1.56 -2.94 11.26
C THR A 25 -1.72 -1.47 11.63
N LYS A 26 -1.83 -1.16 12.93
CA LYS A 26 -2.09 0.20 13.40
C LYS A 26 -0.97 1.15 12.98
N ARG A 27 0.29 0.72 13.05
CA ARG A 27 1.45 1.48 12.54
C ARG A 27 1.32 1.83 11.06
N LEU A 28 1.01 0.84 10.22
CA LEU A 28 0.89 1.02 8.77
C LEU A 28 -0.27 1.94 8.41
N VAL A 29 -1.46 1.69 8.97
CA VAL A 29 -2.66 2.46 8.64
C VAL A 29 -2.54 3.91 9.13
N ARG A 30 -1.94 4.13 10.31
CA ARG A 30 -1.63 5.48 10.81
C ARG A 30 -0.72 6.24 9.86
N ALA A 31 0.31 5.60 9.32
CA ALA A 31 1.19 6.21 8.33
C ALA A 31 0.43 6.57 7.04
N ALA A 32 -0.44 5.67 6.55
CA ALA A 32 -1.26 5.91 5.37
C ALA A 32 -2.24 7.09 5.55
N ILE A 33 -2.91 7.18 6.70
CA ILE A 33 -3.83 8.28 7.03
C ILE A 33 -3.06 9.60 7.14
N ARG A 34 -1.92 9.63 7.84
CA ARG A 34 -1.07 10.82 7.95
C ARG A 34 -0.59 11.28 6.57
N PHE A 35 -0.13 10.36 5.73
CA PHE A 35 0.27 10.66 4.36
C PHE A 35 -0.90 11.26 3.56
N ALA A 36 -2.08 10.65 3.66
CA ALA A 36 -3.27 11.10 2.96
C ALA A 36 -3.66 12.53 3.37
N LEU A 37 -3.69 12.82 4.68
CA LEU A 37 -4.00 14.14 5.21
C LEU A 37 -2.95 15.19 4.81
N ALA A 38 -1.66 14.87 4.94
CA ALA A 38 -0.57 15.80 4.61
C ALA A 38 -0.52 16.16 3.12
N ASN A 39 -0.99 15.25 2.26
CA ASN A 39 -0.97 15.42 0.80
C ASN A 39 -2.36 15.71 0.20
N ASN A 40 -3.35 16.07 1.03
CA ASN A 40 -4.72 16.38 0.61
C ASN A 40 -5.34 15.29 -0.29
N ARG A 41 -5.11 14.03 0.05
CA ARG A 41 -5.65 12.87 -0.68
C ARG A 41 -7.11 12.66 -0.27
N LYS A 42 -7.90 12.08 -1.19
CA LYS A 42 -9.36 11.99 -1.04
C LYS A 42 -9.80 10.82 -0.16
N SER A 43 -9.04 9.71 -0.19
CA SER A 43 -9.42 8.50 0.53
C SER A 43 -8.23 7.62 0.90
N VAL A 44 -8.41 6.82 1.95
CA VAL A 44 -7.60 5.63 2.25
C VAL A 44 -8.48 4.40 2.09
N THR A 45 -8.06 3.46 1.26
CA THR A 45 -8.74 2.17 1.04
C THR A 45 -7.96 1.05 1.73
N LEU A 46 -8.61 0.36 2.66
CA LEU A 46 -8.10 -0.84 3.32
C LEU A 46 -8.38 -2.06 2.45
N VAL A 47 -7.36 -2.62 1.79
CA VAL A 47 -7.55 -3.77 0.90
C VAL A 47 -7.24 -5.07 1.64
N HIS A 48 -8.17 -6.03 1.60
CA HIS A 48 -8.08 -7.25 2.42
C HIS A 48 -8.93 -8.40 1.86
N LYS A 49 -8.70 -9.64 2.30
CA LYS A 49 -9.51 -10.83 1.98
C LYS A 49 -10.17 -11.40 3.24
N GLY A 50 -10.70 -10.49 4.06
CA GLY A 50 -11.24 -10.79 5.40
C GLY A 50 -12.52 -11.64 5.40
N ASN A 51 -13.22 -11.74 4.27
CA ASN A 51 -14.36 -12.66 4.11
C ASN A 51 -13.93 -14.14 4.22
N ILE A 52 -12.71 -14.47 3.77
CA ILE A 52 -12.12 -15.81 3.88
C ILE A 52 -11.18 -15.89 5.08
N MET A 53 -10.22 -14.97 5.19
CA MET A 53 -9.20 -14.92 6.24
C MET A 53 -9.63 -14.03 7.41
N LYS A 54 -10.72 -14.42 8.07
CA LYS A 54 -11.39 -13.63 9.12
C LYS A 54 -10.46 -13.17 10.24
N PHE A 55 -9.53 -14.02 10.68
CA PHE A 55 -8.70 -13.77 11.85
C PHE A 55 -7.33 -13.13 11.54
N THR A 56 -7.07 -12.80 10.28
CA THR A 56 -5.83 -12.10 9.89
C THR A 56 -6.20 -10.86 9.08
N GLU A 57 -6.70 -11.06 7.87
CA GLU A 57 -7.10 -9.95 6.99
C GLU A 57 -8.42 -9.29 7.42
N GLY A 58 -9.30 -10.02 8.11
CA GLY A 58 -10.47 -9.43 8.75
C GLY A 58 -10.09 -8.51 9.92
N TYR A 59 -9.10 -8.92 10.74
CA TYR A 59 -8.58 -8.07 11.81
C TYR A 59 -7.77 -6.88 11.27
N PHE A 60 -7.01 -7.05 10.19
CA PHE A 60 -6.35 -5.92 9.52
C PHE A 60 -7.35 -4.81 9.19
N ARG A 61 -8.48 -5.15 8.56
CA ARG A 61 -9.55 -4.18 8.28
C ARG A 61 -10.09 -3.57 9.58
N LYS A 62 -10.43 -4.40 10.57
CA LYS A 62 -10.99 -3.96 11.85
C LYS A 62 -10.09 -2.93 12.53
N TRP A 63 -8.81 -3.28 12.75
CA TRP A 63 -7.84 -2.40 13.38
C TRP A 63 -7.56 -1.13 12.57
N GLY A 64 -7.63 -1.20 11.23
CA GLY A 64 -7.50 -0.02 10.38
C GLY A 64 -8.63 0.99 10.58
N TYR A 65 -9.88 0.53 10.66
CA TYR A 65 -11.03 1.38 11.00
C TYR A 65 -10.96 1.91 12.44
N GLU A 66 -10.46 1.10 13.39
CA GLU A 66 -10.22 1.56 14.76
C GLU A 66 -9.25 2.74 14.79
N VAL A 67 -8.10 2.66 14.10
CA VAL A 67 -7.14 3.80 14.04
C VAL A 67 -7.80 5.04 13.46
N ALA A 68 -8.53 4.91 12.35
CA ALA A 68 -9.23 6.04 11.75
C ALA A 68 -10.18 6.71 12.74
N LYS A 69 -10.99 5.91 13.45
CA LYS A 69 -11.99 6.42 14.39
C LYS A 69 -11.37 6.99 15.67
N GLU A 70 -10.46 6.25 16.29
CA GLU A 70 -9.91 6.54 17.61
C GLU A 70 -8.86 7.65 17.58
N GLU A 71 -8.02 7.68 16.54
CA GLU A 71 -6.90 8.62 16.46
C GLU A 71 -7.15 9.81 15.51
N PHE A 72 -8.08 9.67 14.56
CA PHE A 72 -8.34 10.67 13.51
C PHE A 72 -9.84 10.92 13.28
N GLY A 73 -10.71 10.66 14.25
CA GLY A 73 -12.17 10.79 14.07
C GLY A 73 -12.64 12.22 13.74
N ASP A 74 -11.89 13.23 14.17
CA ASP A 74 -12.10 14.64 13.82
C ASP A 74 -11.77 14.95 12.35
N LYS A 75 -10.97 14.12 11.68
CA LYS A 75 -10.49 14.32 10.30
C LYS A 75 -10.92 13.24 9.31
N THR A 76 -11.46 12.12 9.78
CA THR A 76 -11.88 11.00 8.94
C THR A 76 -13.38 10.76 9.02
N VAL A 77 -13.90 10.04 8.02
CA VAL A 77 -15.27 9.53 7.98
C VAL A 77 -15.26 8.17 7.29
N SER A 78 -16.02 7.20 7.80
CA SER A 78 -16.10 5.89 7.16
C SER A 78 -17.07 5.90 5.98
N TRP A 79 -16.87 5.00 5.03
CA TRP A 79 -17.81 4.79 3.93
C TRP A 79 -19.22 4.50 4.45
N ASP A 80 -19.34 3.66 5.48
CA ASP A 80 -20.63 3.27 6.06
C ASP A 80 -21.38 4.47 6.65
N ASP A 81 -20.68 5.46 7.20
CA ASP A 81 -21.28 6.66 7.79
C ASP A 81 -21.75 7.69 6.76
N CYS A 82 -21.15 7.72 5.56
CA CYS A 82 -21.40 8.78 4.56
C CYS A 82 -21.82 8.27 3.17
N GLY A 83 -21.93 6.96 2.97
CA GLY A 83 -22.23 6.36 1.66
C GLY A 83 -21.22 6.73 0.57
N GLY A 84 -19.97 6.99 0.94
CA GLY A 84 -18.90 7.39 0.03
C GLY A 84 -18.82 8.90 -0.28
N ASN A 85 -19.76 9.70 0.21
CA ASN A 85 -19.76 11.15 0.03
C ASN A 85 -19.18 11.84 1.27
N ALA A 86 -17.85 11.83 1.38
CA ALA A 86 -17.18 12.46 2.52
C ALA A 86 -17.46 13.97 2.59
N PRO A 87 -17.82 14.51 3.76
CA PRO A 87 -17.95 15.96 3.95
C PRO A 87 -16.66 16.70 3.64
N ALA A 88 -16.77 17.99 3.30
CA ALA A 88 -15.61 18.83 3.03
C ALA A 88 -14.62 18.80 4.21
N GLY A 89 -13.33 18.58 3.92
CA GLY A 89 -12.26 18.50 4.91
C GLY A 89 -12.13 17.16 5.64
N LYS A 90 -12.98 16.16 5.35
CA LYS A 90 -12.87 14.81 5.89
C LYS A 90 -12.21 13.86 4.88
N LEU A 91 -11.27 13.06 5.36
CA LEU A 91 -10.68 11.95 4.61
C LEU A 91 -11.62 10.73 4.65
N LEU A 92 -11.98 10.21 3.49
CA LEU A 92 -12.81 9.01 3.37
C LEU A 92 -11.99 7.75 3.71
N ILE A 93 -12.49 6.94 4.64
CA ILE A 93 -11.95 5.62 4.96
C ILE A 93 -12.91 4.57 4.44
N LYS A 94 -12.42 3.71 3.56
CA LYS A 94 -13.20 2.61 2.96
C LYS A 94 -12.40 1.33 2.91
N ASP A 95 -13.04 0.21 2.61
CA ASP A 95 -12.38 -1.08 2.39
C ASP A 95 -12.82 -1.73 1.09
N GLU A 96 -11.97 -2.61 0.57
CA GLU A 96 -12.27 -3.40 -0.62
C GLU A 96 -11.72 -4.81 -0.46
N ILE A 97 -12.48 -5.79 -0.97
CA ILE A 97 -12.00 -7.17 -1.00
C ILE A 97 -10.90 -7.29 -2.07
N ALA A 98 -9.76 -7.91 -1.76
CA ALA A 98 -8.56 -7.90 -2.60
C ALA A 98 -8.76 -8.32 -4.08
N ASP A 99 -9.60 -9.34 -4.32
CA ASP A 99 -9.94 -9.78 -5.69
C ASP A 99 -10.91 -8.85 -6.41
N ALA A 100 -11.84 -8.21 -5.69
CA ALA A 100 -12.67 -7.15 -6.23
C ALA A 100 -11.84 -5.90 -6.55
N PHE A 101 -10.86 -5.57 -5.70
CA PHE A 101 -9.94 -4.45 -5.91
C PHE A 101 -9.13 -4.64 -7.19
N LEU A 102 -8.57 -5.83 -7.45
CA LEU A 102 -7.86 -6.14 -8.70
C LEU A 102 -8.71 -5.90 -9.96
N GLN A 103 -10.02 -6.12 -9.91
CA GLN A 103 -10.92 -5.79 -11.02
C GLN A 103 -11.18 -4.28 -11.10
N LYS A 104 -11.41 -3.64 -9.96
CA LYS A 104 -11.79 -2.23 -9.89
C LYS A 104 -10.63 -1.28 -10.21
N ILE A 105 -9.37 -1.65 -9.98
CA ILE A 105 -8.24 -0.85 -10.45
C ILE A 105 -8.20 -0.75 -11.98
N LEU A 106 -8.73 -1.74 -12.71
CA LEU A 106 -8.86 -1.69 -14.17
C LEU A 106 -10.08 -0.89 -14.62
N LEU A 107 -11.23 -1.11 -13.96
CA LEU A 107 -12.53 -0.57 -14.41
C LEU A 107 -12.85 0.82 -13.85
N ARG A 108 -12.30 1.16 -12.69
CA ARG A 108 -12.68 2.29 -11.82
C ARG A 108 -11.48 2.86 -11.06
N ALA A 109 -10.32 2.95 -11.73
CA ALA A 109 -9.06 3.41 -11.13
C ALA A 109 -9.19 4.77 -10.41
N ASN A 110 -9.99 5.68 -10.97
CA ASN A 110 -10.24 7.02 -10.47
C ASN A 110 -11.00 7.08 -9.13
N GLU A 111 -11.57 5.97 -8.66
CA GLU A 111 -12.21 5.89 -7.34
C GLU A 111 -11.18 5.69 -6.21
N TYR A 112 -9.92 5.39 -6.51
CA TYR A 112 -8.90 5.05 -5.53
C TYR A 112 -7.79 6.10 -5.44
N ASP A 113 -7.20 6.21 -4.25
CA ASP A 113 -6.18 7.20 -3.98
C ASP A 113 -5.04 6.59 -3.13
N VAL A 114 -5.12 6.63 -1.80
CA VAL A 114 -4.16 5.94 -0.93
C VAL A 114 -4.66 4.53 -0.63
N ILE A 115 -3.78 3.54 -0.80
CA ILE A 115 -4.08 2.13 -0.52
C ILE A 115 -3.26 1.68 0.68
N ALA A 116 -3.91 1.10 1.68
CA ALA A 116 -3.26 0.45 2.81
C ALA A 116 -3.64 -1.03 2.81
N THR A 117 -2.63 -1.90 2.82
CA THR A 117 -2.85 -3.36 2.70
C THR A 117 -1.74 -4.16 3.37
N LEU A 118 -1.93 -5.47 3.47
CA LEU A 118 -0.94 -6.40 4.03
C LEU A 118 0.16 -6.72 3.02
N ASN A 119 1.33 -7.14 3.52
CA ASN A 119 2.54 -7.42 2.74
C ASN A 119 2.27 -8.13 1.39
N LEU A 120 1.72 -9.35 1.40
CA LEU A 120 1.47 -10.11 0.17
C LEU A 120 0.46 -9.45 -0.79
N ASN A 121 -0.57 -8.81 -0.26
CA ASN A 121 -1.51 -8.08 -1.11
C ASN A 121 -0.84 -6.85 -1.71
N GLY A 122 -0.01 -6.13 -0.93
CA GLY A 122 0.73 -4.96 -1.38
C GLY A 122 1.65 -5.29 -2.56
N ASP A 123 2.37 -6.40 -2.45
CA ASP A 123 3.23 -6.94 -3.51
C ASP A 123 2.45 -7.11 -4.82
N TYR A 124 1.42 -7.97 -4.82
CA TYR A 124 0.62 -8.25 -6.03
C TYR A 124 -0.07 -7.01 -6.61
N LEU A 125 -0.60 -6.14 -5.75
CA LEU A 125 -1.34 -4.96 -6.19
C LEU A 125 -0.40 -3.90 -6.78
N SER A 126 0.77 -3.69 -6.17
CA SER A 126 1.74 -2.71 -6.65
C SER A 126 2.28 -3.08 -8.03
N ASP A 127 2.59 -4.37 -8.26
CA ASP A 127 3.00 -4.89 -9.57
C ASP A 127 1.91 -4.76 -10.62
N ALA A 128 0.66 -5.13 -10.27
CA ALA A 128 -0.47 -4.99 -11.18
C ALA A 128 -0.71 -3.53 -11.59
N LEU A 129 -0.62 -2.59 -10.64
CA LEU A 129 -0.75 -1.15 -10.89
C LEU A 129 0.40 -0.61 -11.73
N ALA A 130 1.65 -1.01 -11.43
CA ALA A 130 2.81 -0.62 -12.23
C ALA A 130 2.69 -1.13 -13.67
N ALA A 131 2.26 -2.38 -13.86
CA ALA A 131 2.00 -2.94 -15.18
C ALA A 131 0.89 -2.18 -15.94
N GLN A 132 -0.19 -1.81 -15.25
CA GLN A 132 -1.33 -1.10 -15.84
C GLN A 132 -0.94 0.25 -16.46
N VAL A 133 0.04 0.95 -15.88
CA VAL A 133 0.53 2.24 -16.39
C VAL A 133 1.74 2.11 -17.32
N GLY A 134 2.12 0.88 -17.71
CA GLY A 134 3.32 0.62 -18.53
C GLY A 134 4.64 0.81 -17.77
N GLY A 135 4.58 0.80 -16.43
CA GLY A 135 5.60 1.33 -15.54
C GLY A 135 6.49 0.31 -14.83
N ILE A 136 6.50 -0.97 -15.20
CA ILE A 136 7.29 -2.01 -14.47
C ILE A 136 8.76 -1.62 -14.32
N GLY A 137 9.35 -0.95 -15.33
CA GLY A 137 10.74 -0.48 -15.29
C GLY A 137 10.98 0.91 -14.68
N ILE A 138 9.92 1.61 -14.24
CA ILE A 138 10.00 2.98 -13.73
C ILE A 138 9.28 3.19 -12.39
N ALA A 139 8.63 2.18 -11.82
CA ALA A 139 7.96 2.30 -10.54
C ALA A 139 8.99 2.58 -9.42
N PRO A 140 8.82 3.67 -8.64
CA PRO A 140 9.69 3.94 -7.49
C PRO A 140 9.26 3.16 -6.25
N GLY A 141 10.17 3.01 -5.29
CA GLY A 141 9.98 2.22 -4.08
C GLY A 141 10.67 2.85 -2.86
N ALA A 142 10.03 2.71 -1.70
CA ALA A 142 10.57 3.16 -0.42
C ALA A 142 10.15 2.23 0.72
N ASN A 143 11.10 1.88 1.58
CA ASN A 143 10.90 1.19 2.84
C ASN A 143 11.13 2.19 3.98
N ILE A 144 10.06 2.57 4.69
CA ILE A 144 10.11 3.67 5.65
C ILE A 144 9.63 3.20 7.01
N ASN A 145 10.44 3.44 8.04
CA ASN A 145 10.02 3.42 9.43
C ASN A 145 9.78 4.86 9.90
N TYR A 146 8.52 5.29 9.87
CA TYR A 146 8.12 6.65 10.26
C TYR A 146 8.28 6.96 11.75
N GLU A 147 8.50 5.96 12.62
CA GLU A 147 8.72 6.19 14.06
C GLU A 147 10.18 6.51 14.35
N THR A 148 11.12 5.83 13.68
CA THR A 148 12.56 6.08 13.85
C THR A 148 13.11 7.11 12.86
N GLY A 149 12.36 7.41 11.79
CA GLY A 149 12.80 8.25 10.69
C GLY A 149 13.70 7.52 9.67
N ALA A 150 14.03 6.24 9.90
CA ALA A 150 14.88 5.47 9.00
C ALA A 150 14.13 5.11 7.71
N ALA A 151 14.78 5.32 6.57
CA ALA A 151 14.20 5.04 5.25
C ALA A 151 15.26 4.52 4.27
N VAL A 152 14.84 3.62 3.38
CA VAL A 152 15.63 3.11 2.25
C VAL A 152 14.79 3.28 0.99
N PHE A 153 15.37 3.91 -0.03
CA PHE A 153 14.72 4.16 -1.32
C PHE A 153 15.42 3.33 -2.39
N GLU A 154 14.65 2.54 -3.13
CA GLU A 154 15.21 1.53 -4.04
C GLU A 154 14.37 1.41 -5.31
N ALA A 155 14.98 0.92 -6.38
CA ALA A 155 14.22 0.54 -7.58
C ALA A 155 13.39 -0.71 -7.28
N THR A 156 12.15 -0.76 -7.75
CA THR A 156 11.26 -1.91 -7.54
C THR A 156 11.60 -3.10 -8.45
N HIS A 157 12.28 -2.84 -9.57
CA HIS A 157 12.64 -3.90 -10.51
C HIS A 157 13.86 -4.71 -10.05
N GLY A 158 13.96 -5.95 -10.51
CA GLY A 158 15.12 -6.81 -10.25
C GLY A 158 16.41 -6.38 -10.97
N THR A 159 17.47 -7.16 -10.79
CA THR A 159 18.85 -6.84 -11.22
C THR A 159 19.11 -6.91 -12.73
N ALA A 160 18.20 -7.49 -13.51
CA ALA A 160 18.28 -7.61 -14.97
C ALA A 160 19.69 -8.02 -15.52
N PRO A 161 20.27 -9.15 -15.07
CA PRO A 161 21.70 -9.46 -15.27
C PRO A 161 22.12 -9.57 -16.74
N LYS A 162 21.20 -9.90 -17.65
CA LYS A 162 21.44 -9.97 -19.10
C LYS A 162 21.85 -8.64 -19.73
N TYR A 163 21.61 -7.52 -19.05
CA TYR A 163 21.89 -6.16 -19.52
C TYR A 163 22.98 -5.46 -18.69
N ALA A 164 23.64 -6.17 -17.77
CA ALA A 164 24.70 -5.60 -16.96
C ALA A 164 25.85 -5.07 -17.84
N ASN A 165 26.33 -3.87 -17.52
CA ASN A 165 27.41 -3.18 -18.24
C ASN A 165 27.14 -2.90 -19.74
N HIS A 166 25.89 -2.98 -20.18
CA HIS A 166 25.53 -2.70 -21.58
C HIS A 166 25.06 -1.27 -21.83
N ASP A 167 24.88 -0.46 -20.79
CA ASP A 167 24.33 0.91 -20.86
C ASP A 167 22.98 1.00 -21.60
N LYS A 168 22.06 0.08 -21.25
CA LYS A 168 20.75 -0.08 -21.93
C LYS A 168 19.53 -0.05 -21.01
N VAL A 169 19.72 -0.20 -19.70
CA VAL A 169 18.60 -0.29 -18.75
C VAL A 169 18.06 1.11 -18.45
N ASN A 170 16.74 1.22 -18.33
CA ASN A 170 16.08 2.47 -17.95
C ASN A 170 16.38 2.81 -16.47
N PRO A 171 17.00 3.96 -16.15
CA PRO A 171 17.29 4.35 -14.78
C PRO A 171 16.09 5.01 -14.06
N GLY A 172 14.94 5.11 -14.73
CA GLY A 172 13.77 5.86 -14.24
C GLY A 172 13.30 5.43 -12.86
N ALA A 173 13.27 4.12 -12.55
CA ALA A 173 12.85 3.63 -11.24
C ALA A 173 13.76 4.17 -10.11
N VAL A 174 15.09 4.09 -10.26
CA VAL A 174 16.00 4.59 -9.22
C VAL A 174 16.00 6.12 -9.12
N ILE A 175 15.84 6.83 -10.25
CA ILE A 175 15.72 8.29 -10.26
C ILE A 175 14.45 8.73 -9.51
N LEU A 176 13.31 8.08 -9.77
CA LEU A 176 12.04 8.35 -9.09
C LEU A 176 12.07 7.91 -7.62
N SER A 177 12.81 6.86 -7.26
CA SER A 177 13.06 6.55 -5.83
C SER A 177 13.92 7.63 -5.16
N GLY A 178 14.88 8.22 -5.89
CA GLY A 178 15.62 9.40 -5.44
C GLY A 178 14.73 10.63 -5.25
N GLU A 179 13.73 10.83 -6.11
CA GLU A 179 12.70 11.85 -5.93
C GLU A 179 11.94 11.65 -4.61
N MET A 180 11.48 10.43 -4.33
CA MET A 180 10.81 10.11 -3.07
C MET A 180 11.70 10.38 -1.86
N MET A 181 13.01 10.10 -1.97
CA MET A 181 13.99 10.38 -0.92
C MET A 181 14.11 11.88 -0.65
N PHE A 182 14.27 12.71 -1.68
CA PHE A 182 14.35 14.16 -1.50
C PHE A 182 13.06 14.73 -0.93
N ARG A 183 11.90 14.23 -1.37
CA ARG A 183 10.60 14.61 -0.81
C ARG A 183 10.50 14.23 0.67
N TYR A 184 10.98 13.04 1.04
CA TYR A 184 11.01 12.59 2.44
C TYR A 184 11.93 13.46 3.32
N MET A 185 13.06 13.93 2.78
CA MET A 185 13.99 14.84 3.45
C MET A 185 13.50 16.30 3.51
N GLY A 186 12.36 16.61 2.91
CA GLY A 186 11.81 17.97 2.83
C GLY A 186 12.42 18.85 1.73
N TRP A 187 13.25 18.28 0.85
CA TRP A 187 13.89 18.96 -0.28
C TRP A 187 12.95 18.97 -1.49
N ASN A 188 11.77 19.58 -1.32
CA ASN A 188 10.68 19.53 -2.29
C ASN A 188 11.04 20.13 -3.65
N GLU A 189 11.83 21.21 -3.67
CA GLU A 189 12.26 21.84 -4.93
C GLU A 189 13.08 20.88 -5.80
N VAL A 190 13.97 20.09 -5.19
CA VAL A 190 14.78 19.09 -5.89
C VAL A 190 13.90 17.96 -6.42
N ALA A 191 12.98 17.47 -5.58
CA ALA A 191 12.03 16.43 -5.96
C ALA A 191 11.18 16.87 -7.18
N ASP A 192 10.66 18.10 -7.15
CA ASP A 192 9.83 18.65 -8.23
C ASP A 192 10.63 18.86 -9.53
N LEU A 193 11.91 19.26 -9.44
CA LEU A 193 12.80 19.35 -10.59
C LEU A 193 13.07 17.99 -11.24
N ILE A 194 13.26 16.92 -10.44
CA ILE A 194 13.44 15.56 -10.95
C ILE A 194 12.18 15.12 -11.71
N LEU A 195 10.98 15.32 -11.14
CA LEU A 195 9.72 15.00 -11.82
C LEU A 195 9.55 15.78 -13.12
N LYS A 196 9.92 17.07 -13.12
CA LYS A 196 9.83 17.91 -14.31
C LYS A 196 10.80 17.45 -15.41
N GLY A 197 11.98 16.95 -15.06
CA GLY A 197 12.96 16.46 -16.03
C GLY A 197 12.60 15.13 -16.69
N LEU A 198 11.75 14.31 -16.04
CA LEU A 198 11.29 13.02 -16.56
C LEU A 198 9.99 13.10 -17.39
N ARG A 199 9.28 14.23 -17.34
CA ARG A 199 8.06 14.50 -18.11
C ARG A 199 8.40 15.09 -19.48
#